data_AF-A0A1G7LH58-F1
#
_entry.id   AF-A0A1G7LH58-F1
#
_cell.length_a   1.000
_cell.length_b   1.000
_cell.length_c   1.000
_cell.angle_alpha   90.00
_cell.angle_beta   90.00
_cell.angle_gamma   90.00
#
_symmetry.space_group_name_H-M   'P 1'
#
loop_
_entity.id
_entity.type
_entity.pdbx_description
1 polymer ?
#
loop_
_entity_poly.entity_id
_entity_poly.type
_entity_poly.pdbx_seq_one_letter_code
_entity_poly.pdbx_strand_id
1 'polypeptide(L)'
;MWTRRRVLALLLLSPWARADEHRKEEEKEEKKAKKEGRSTPFYGQVEGVAEEGLWVAGRWVRPGGDLWRYFAPGMVVAVEGERVRVVEPRTWAYLQGPGAWAGLPGAWVRVWWAEGRLWKSMKGASEEALVVARAAKGRWLGVPPSFRLLPAPQEGWWRLRLEGGEWRPQSLLAE
;
A
#
# COMPACT_ATOMS: atom_id res chain seq x y z
N MET A 1 7.15 -68.27 -61.21
CA MET A 1 7.38 -66.91 -61.74
C MET A 1 7.11 -65.90 -60.63
N TRP A 2 8.11 -65.08 -60.31
CA TRP A 2 8.05 -63.96 -59.36
C TRP A 2 7.15 -62.83 -59.88
N THR A 3 6.42 -62.16 -58.98
CA THR A 3 6.54 -60.70 -58.81
C THR A 3 5.93 -60.22 -57.49
N ARG A 4 6.74 -59.50 -56.71
CA ARG A 4 6.38 -58.69 -55.52
C ARG A 4 5.77 -57.35 -55.96
N ARG A 5 4.92 -56.75 -55.10
CA ARG A 5 4.75 -55.30 -54.81
C ARG A 5 3.64 -55.18 -53.74
N ARG A 6 3.89 -54.98 -52.43
CA ARG A 6 4.35 -53.79 -51.67
C ARG A 6 3.54 -52.51 -51.90
N VAL A 7 3.18 -51.87 -50.76
CA VAL A 7 3.08 -50.41 -50.51
C VAL A 7 1.74 -49.77 -50.91
N LEU A 8 1.07 -48.88 -50.14
CA LEU A 8 1.36 -48.14 -48.91
C LEU A 8 0.03 -47.69 -48.29
N ALA A 9 -0.05 -47.60 -46.96
CA ALA A 9 -1.02 -46.77 -46.27
C ALA A 9 -0.64 -45.29 -46.45
N LEU A 10 -1.61 -44.44 -46.80
CA LEU A 10 -1.47 -42.98 -46.82
C LEU A 10 -2.45 -42.41 -45.79
N LEU A 11 -1.93 -42.20 -44.58
CA LEU A 11 -2.54 -41.33 -43.58
C LEU A 11 -2.37 -39.88 -44.05
N LEU A 12 -3.46 -39.30 -44.53
CA LEU A 12 -3.57 -37.88 -44.82
C LEU A 12 -3.58 -37.11 -43.49
N LEU A 13 -2.41 -36.67 -43.03
CA LEU A 13 -2.29 -35.68 -41.97
C LEU A 13 -2.39 -34.29 -42.59
N SER A 14 -3.54 -33.66 -42.37
CA SER A 14 -3.83 -32.28 -42.76
C SER A 14 -2.80 -31.29 -42.19
N PRO A 15 -2.25 -30.35 -42.98
CA PRO A 15 -1.24 -29.39 -42.54
C PRO A 15 -1.73 -28.33 -41.53
N TRP A 16 -3.01 -28.30 -41.20
CA TRP A 16 -3.63 -27.24 -40.39
C TRP A 16 -3.66 -27.51 -38.88
N ALA A 17 -3.27 -28.69 -38.41
CA ALA A 17 -3.21 -28.94 -36.96
C ALA A 17 -2.00 -28.29 -36.26
N ARG A 18 -0.92 -27.98 -36.99
CA ARG A 18 0.36 -27.50 -36.43
C ARG A 18 0.47 -25.98 -36.28
N ALA A 19 -0.33 -25.20 -37.01
CA ALA A 19 -0.33 -23.74 -36.93
C ALA A 19 -1.14 -23.20 -35.74
N ASP A 20 -2.15 -23.97 -35.29
CA ASP A 20 -3.00 -23.62 -34.14
C ASP A 20 -2.31 -23.89 -32.79
N GLU A 21 -1.40 -24.86 -32.73
CA GLU A 21 -0.64 -25.19 -31.52
C GLU A 21 0.40 -24.13 -31.19
N HIS A 22 1.22 -23.70 -32.16
CA HIS A 22 2.21 -22.65 -31.95
C HIS A 22 1.58 -21.31 -31.56
N ARG A 23 0.43 -20.95 -32.16
CA ARG A 23 -0.27 -19.69 -31.84
C ARG A 23 -0.93 -19.74 -30.46
N LYS A 24 -1.39 -20.91 -30.00
CA LYS A 24 -1.91 -21.11 -28.63
C LYS A 24 -0.81 -21.23 -27.59
N GLU A 25 0.37 -21.72 -27.93
CA GLU A 25 1.54 -21.73 -27.06
C GLU A 25 2.13 -20.33 -26.89
N GLU A 26 2.26 -19.54 -27.97
CA GLU A 26 2.65 -18.13 -27.88
C GLU A 26 1.63 -17.30 -27.11
N GLU A 27 0.31 -17.47 -27.34
CA GLU A 27 -0.71 -16.80 -26.52
C GLU A 27 -0.70 -17.27 -25.05
N LYS A 28 -0.31 -18.52 -24.76
CA LYS A 28 -0.18 -19.03 -23.39
C LYS A 28 1.09 -18.55 -22.72
N GLU A 29 2.19 -18.38 -23.44
CA GLU A 29 3.43 -17.78 -22.93
C GLU A 29 3.27 -16.27 -22.75
N GLU A 30 2.59 -15.57 -23.65
CA GLU A 30 2.30 -14.15 -23.50
C GLU A 30 1.27 -13.90 -22.38
N LYS A 31 0.27 -14.79 -22.22
CA LYS A 31 -0.64 -14.78 -21.05
C LYS A 31 0.02 -15.26 -19.76
N LYS A 32 1.04 -16.13 -19.79
CA LYS A 32 1.84 -16.50 -18.60
C LYS A 32 2.80 -15.38 -18.21
N ALA A 33 3.41 -14.69 -19.17
CA ALA A 33 4.23 -13.49 -18.94
C ALA A 33 3.38 -12.33 -18.38
N LYS A 34 2.11 -12.22 -18.81
CA LYS A 34 1.14 -11.29 -18.19
C LYS A 34 0.65 -11.74 -16.80
N LYS A 35 0.84 -13.02 -16.44
CA LYS A 35 0.42 -13.61 -15.14
C LYS A 35 1.54 -13.59 -14.09
N GLU A 36 2.77 -13.24 -14.46
CA GLU A 36 3.91 -13.00 -13.57
C GLU A 36 4.31 -11.52 -13.52
N GLY A 37 3.33 -10.62 -13.63
CA GLY A 37 3.54 -9.18 -13.44
C GLY A 37 3.78 -8.82 -11.98
N ARG A 38 4.90 -9.26 -11.39
CA ARG A 38 5.49 -8.54 -10.25
C ARG A 38 5.94 -7.19 -10.80
N SER A 39 5.06 -6.19 -10.77
CA SER A 39 5.45 -4.83 -11.09
C SER A 39 6.63 -4.48 -10.19
N THR A 40 7.79 -4.21 -10.77
CA THR A 40 8.96 -3.85 -9.97
C THR A 40 8.60 -2.64 -9.10
N PRO A 41 8.82 -2.71 -7.77
CA PRO A 41 8.48 -1.60 -6.92
C PRO A 41 9.29 -0.38 -7.33
N PHE A 42 8.64 0.78 -7.41
CA PHE A 42 9.35 2.05 -7.53
C PHE A 42 9.32 2.79 -6.21
N TYR A 43 10.33 3.64 -6.00
CA TYR A 43 10.50 4.41 -4.78
C TYR A 43 10.41 5.89 -5.12
N GLY A 44 9.83 6.67 -4.23
CA GLY A 44 9.74 8.10 -4.42
C GLY A 44 9.23 8.83 -3.19
N GLN A 45 9.40 10.14 -3.20
CA GLN A 45 8.90 11.00 -2.14
C GLN A 45 7.43 11.35 -2.40
N VAL A 46 6.61 11.32 -1.36
CA VAL A 46 5.24 11.83 -1.39
C VAL A 46 5.29 13.34 -1.54
N GLU A 47 4.67 13.86 -2.58
CA GLU A 47 4.59 15.29 -2.88
C GLU A 47 3.26 15.87 -2.39
N GLY A 48 2.19 15.09 -2.47
CA GLY A 48 0.85 15.49 -2.06
C GLY A 48 -0.07 14.31 -1.85
N VAL A 49 -1.06 14.50 -0.99
CA VAL A 49 -2.14 13.53 -0.72
C VAL A 49 -3.46 14.22 -1.02
N ALA A 50 -4.31 13.56 -1.79
CA ALA A 50 -5.61 14.04 -2.22
C ALA A 50 -6.68 12.98 -1.93
N GLU A 51 -7.95 13.27 -2.19
CA GLU A 51 -9.06 12.39 -1.80
C GLU A 51 -9.01 10.99 -2.46
N GLU A 52 -8.53 10.93 -3.70
CA GLU A 52 -8.51 9.71 -4.51
C GLU A 52 -7.13 9.07 -4.69
N GLY A 53 -6.06 9.68 -4.16
CA GLY A 53 -4.71 9.15 -4.32
C GLY A 53 -3.60 10.08 -3.83
N LEU A 54 -2.37 9.78 -4.23
CA LEU A 54 -1.19 10.57 -3.88
C LEU A 54 -0.28 10.81 -5.09
N TRP A 55 0.44 11.92 -5.03
CA TRP A 55 1.56 12.22 -5.92
C TRP A 55 2.86 11.70 -5.31
N VAL A 56 3.59 10.87 -6.06
CA VAL A 56 4.88 10.29 -5.68
C VAL A 56 5.89 10.51 -6.79
N ALA A 57 6.93 11.31 -6.54
CA ALA A 57 7.99 11.60 -7.52
C ALA A 57 7.44 11.96 -8.92
N GLY A 58 6.50 12.91 -8.98
CA GLY A 58 5.84 13.35 -10.21
C GLY A 58 4.84 12.36 -10.83
N ARG A 59 4.50 11.26 -10.14
CA ARG A 59 3.54 10.25 -10.62
C ARG A 59 2.30 10.21 -9.75
N TRP A 60 1.13 10.18 -10.38
CA TRP A 60 -0.13 9.92 -9.68
C TRP A 60 -0.26 8.43 -9.36
N VAL A 61 -0.56 8.11 -8.10
CA VAL A 61 -0.75 6.75 -7.59
C VAL A 61 -2.09 6.66 -6.89
N ARG A 62 -2.84 5.58 -7.18
CA ARG A 62 -4.12 5.26 -6.54
C ARG A 62 -3.97 3.98 -5.70
N PRO A 63 -3.66 4.09 -4.40
CA PRO A 63 -3.46 2.91 -3.57
C PRO A 63 -4.79 2.26 -3.19
N GLY A 64 -4.71 0.97 -2.88
CA GLY A 64 -5.77 0.27 -2.15
C GLY A 64 -5.78 0.63 -0.67
N GLY A 65 -6.93 0.45 -0.03
CA GLY A 65 -7.14 0.74 1.40
C GLY A 65 -7.09 2.23 1.72
N ASP A 66 -6.95 2.55 3.02
CA ASP A 66 -7.15 3.91 3.53
C ASP A 66 -5.94 4.50 4.27
N LEU A 67 -4.91 3.69 4.56
CA LEU A 67 -3.73 4.13 5.33
C LEU A 67 -3.00 5.31 4.66
N TRP A 68 -2.94 5.32 3.34
CA TRP A 68 -2.22 6.32 2.55
C TRP A 68 -2.77 7.74 2.71
N ARG A 69 -4.03 7.89 3.13
CA ARG A 69 -4.65 9.20 3.42
C ARG A 69 -3.96 9.94 4.56
N TYR A 70 -3.20 9.22 5.37
CA TYR A 70 -2.47 9.75 6.52
C TYR A 70 -0.97 9.93 6.25
N PHE A 71 -0.51 9.72 5.02
CA PHE A 71 0.87 10.03 4.65
C PHE A 71 1.08 11.55 4.61
N ALA A 72 2.30 11.98 4.89
CA ALA A 72 2.68 13.38 4.78
C ALA A 72 3.57 13.59 3.55
N PRO A 73 3.45 14.77 2.89
CA PRO A 73 4.45 15.19 1.93
C PRO A 73 5.84 15.15 2.55
N GLY A 74 6.81 14.59 1.84
CA GLY A 74 8.17 14.41 2.31
C GLY A 74 8.51 12.96 2.71
N MET A 75 7.51 12.11 2.97
CA MET A 75 7.74 10.69 3.27
C MET A 75 8.26 9.98 2.01
N VAL A 76 9.20 9.06 2.18
CA VAL A 76 9.63 8.18 1.08
C VAL A 76 8.81 6.91 1.15
N VAL A 77 8.25 6.51 0.01
CA VAL A 77 7.40 5.32 -0.12
C VAL A 77 7.95 4.36 -1.18
N ALA A 78 7.67 3.07 -0.98
CA ALA A 78 7.75 2.05 -2.01
C ALA A 78 6.35 1.76 -2.54
N VAL A 79 6.19 1.75 -3.85
CA VAL A 79 4.93 1.54 -4.55
C VAL A 79 5.02 0.26 -5.38
N GLU A 80 4.14 -0.70 -5.12
CA GLU A 80 4.04 -1.99 -5.82
C GLU A 80 2.57 -2.27 -6.15
N GLY A 81 2.19 -2.06 -7.41
CA GLY A 81 0.78 -2.06 -7.82
C GLY A 81 -0.04 -1.06 -7.00
N GLU A 82 -1.08 -1.53 -6.32
CA GLU A 82 -1.94 -0.73 -5.44
C GLU A 82 -1.40 -0.60 -4.01
N ARG A 83 -0.28 -1.26 -3.68
CA ARG A 83 0.29 -1.22 -2.34
C ARG A 83 1.31 -0.10 -2.23
N VAL A 84 1.15 0.75 -1.22
CA VAL A 84 2.12 1.81 -0.89
C VAL A 84 2.57 1.66 0.56
N ARG A 85 3.89 1.54 0.75
CA ARG A 85 4.51 1.40 2.07
C ARG A 85 5.49 2.54 2.31
N VAL A 86 5.34 3.23 3.43
CA VAL A 86 6.35 4.20 3.89
C VAL A 86 7.64 3.45 4.24
N VAL A 87 8.74 3.85 3.61
CA VAL A 87 10.10 3.35 3.92
C VAL A 87 10.85 4.34 4.81
N GLU A 88 10.61 5.64 4.63
CA GLU A 88 11.16 6.69 5.49
C GLU A 88 10.09 7.75 5.80
N PRO A 89 9.90 8.11 7.08
CA PRO A 89 10.59 7.59 8.26
C PRO A 89 10.20 6.14 8.60
N ARG A 90 11.07 5.42 9.34
CA ARG A 90 10.85 3.99 9.66
C ARG A 90 9.71 3.76 10.66
N THR A 91 9.54 4.70 11.58
CA THR A 91 8.44 4.71 12.55
C THR A 91 7.78 6.07 12.52
N TRP A 92 6.45 6.06 12.46
CA TRP A 92 5.67 7.28 12.48
C TRP A 92 4.28 7.05 13.05
N ALA A 93 3.68 8.14 13.50
CA ALA A 93 2.28 8.24 13.86
C ALA A 93 1.72 9.57 13.36
N TYR A 94 0.44 9.58 13.02
CA TYR A 94 -0.32 10.75 12.66
C TYR A 94 -1.28 11.10 13.79
N LEU A 95 -1.44 12.39 14.07
CA LEU A 95 -2.42 12.92 15.02
C LEU A 95 -3.15 14.10 14.36
N GLN A 96 -4.48 14.07 14.46
CA GLN A 96 -5.34 15.23 14.26
C GLN A 96 -5.97 15.61 15.60
N GLY A 97 -5.88 16.89 15.95
CA GLY A 97 -6.33 17.35 17.26
C GLY A 97 -6.14 18.85 17.46
N PRO A 98 -6.59 19.38 18.60
CA PRO A 98 -6.19 20.71 19.07
C PRO A 98 -4.66 20.88 19.08
N GLY A 99 -4.16 22.01 18.54
CA GLY A 99 -2.72 22.32 18.51
C GLY A 99 -2.03 22.23 19.86
N ALA A 100 -2.75 22.58 20.94
CA ALA A 100 -2.27 22.49 22.31
C ALA A 100 -1.76 21.10 22.71
N TRP A 101 -2.32 20.02 22.16
CA TRP A 101 -1.85 18.66 22.45
C TRP A 101 -0.46 18.36 21.89
N ALA A 102 -0.04 19.09 20.84
CA ALA A 102 1.27 18.98 20.23
C ALA A 102 2.22 20.13 20.63
N GLY A 103 1.83 20.96 21.60
CA GLY A 103 2.59 22.15 22.00
C GLY A 103 2.65 23.23 20.91
N LEU A 104 1.70 23.22 19.96
CA LEU A 104 1.63 24.18 18.87
C LEU A 104 0.55 25.24 19.16
N PRO A 105 0.84 26.53 18.95
CA PRO A 105 -0.17 27.57 19.08
C PRO A 105 -1.19 27.47 17.93
N GLY A 106 -2.45 27.77 18.21
CA GLY A 106 -3.52 27.84 17.21
C GLY A 106 -4.62 26.80 17.37
N ALA A 107 -5.47 26.72 16.35
CA ALA A 107 -6.64 25.85 16.29
C ALA A 107 -6.26 24.38 16.00
N TRP A 108 -7.14 23.63 15.34
CA TRP A 108 -6.90 22.24 14.97
C TRP A 108 -5.70 22.07 14.03
N VAL A 109 -4.91 21.02 14.29
CA VAL A 109 -3.68 20.70 13.55
C VAL A 109 -3.68 19.25 13.12
N ARG A 110 -2.85 18.97 12.11
CA ARG A 110 -2.41 17.64 11.71
C ARG A 110 -0.91 17.55 11.96
N VAL A 111 -0.47 16.57 12.72
CA VAL A 111 0.95 16.38 13.03
C VAL A 111 1.38 14.96 12.77
N TRP A 112 2.63 14.84 12.34
CA TRP A 112 3.31 13.58 12.15
C TRP A 112 4.46 13.53 13.13
N TRP A 113 4.41 12.55 14.01
CA TRP A 113 5.54 12.17 14.86
C TRP A 113 6.30 11.08 14.14
N ALA A 114 7.62 11.20 14.10
CA ALA A 114 8.48 10.19 13.53
C ALA A 114 9.76 10.08 14.32
N GLU A 115 10.22 8.86 14.55
CA GLU A 115 11.54 8.60 15.14
C GLU A 115 11.76 9.35 16.47
N GLY A 116 10.71 9.46 17.27
CA GLY A 116 10.75 10.07 18.61
C GLY A 116 10.62 11.60 18.65
N ARG A 117 10.39 12.28 17.51
CA ARG A 117 10.23 13.74 17.45
C ARG A 117 9.05 14.18 16.59
N LEU A 118 8.61 15.42 16.80
CA LEU A 118 7.65 16.06 15.93
C LEU A 118 8.35 16.29 14.58
N TRP A 119 7.87 15.60 13.55
CA TRP A 119 8.52 15.59 12.23
C TRP A 119 7.88 16.58 11.27
N LYS A 120 6.54 16.70 11.29
CA LYS A 120 5.81 17.64 10.45
C LYS A 120 4.52 18.10 11.11
N SER A 121 4.10 19.32 10.80
CA SER A 121 2.81 19.88 11.21
C SER A 121 2.15 20.65 10.07
N MET A 122 0.83 20.55 9.97
CA MET A 122 -0.01 21.28 9.01
C MET A 122 -1.29 21.73 9.71
N LYS A 123 -1.98 22.74 9.14
CA LYS A 123 -3.31 23.12 9.62
C LYS A 123 -4.28 21.95 9.47
N GLY A 124 -5.11 21.74 10.49
CA GLY A 124 -6.23 20.81 10.48
C GLY A 124 -7.45 21.43 9.82
N ALA A 125 -8.19 20.61 9.07
CA ALA A 125 -9.42 21.03 8.39
C ALA A 125 -10.69 20.46 9.05
N SER A 126 -10.54 19.57 10.03
CA SER A 126 -11.63 18.88 10.72
C SER A 126 -11.45 19.02 12.23
N GLU A 127 -12.58 19.13 12.92
CA GLU A 127 -12.66 19.16 14.39
C GLU A 127 -12.84 17.77 15.02
N GLU A 128 -12.48 16.71 14.28
CA GLU A 128 -12.46 15.36 14.83
C GLU A 128 -11.05 14.97 15.28
N ALA A 129 -10.94 14.56 16.55
CA ALA A 129 -9.71 14.06 17.15
C ALA A 129 -9.44 12.62 16.70
N LEU A 130 -8.28 12.39 16.09
CA LEU A 130 -7.91 11.06 15.58
C LEU A 130 -6.41 10.82 15.70
N VAL A 131 -6.04 9.56 15.94
CA VAL A 131 -4.65 9.08 15.85
C VAL A 131 -4.58 7.96 14.83
N VAL A 132 -3.52 7.95 14.01
CA VAL A 132 -3.14 6.77 13.22
C VAL A 132 -1.76 6.34 13.63
N ALA A 133 -1.63 5.09 14.08
CA ALA A 133 -0.39 4.55 14.60
C ALA A 133 -0.28 3.06 14.30
N ARG A 134 0.96 2.55 14.29
CA ARG A 134 1.22 1.12 14.12
C ARG A 134 1.35 0.44 15.48
N ALA A 135 0.61 -0.64 15.67
CA ALA A 135 0.80 -1.60 16.74
C ALA A 135 1.69 -2.75 16.26
N ALA A 136 2.76 -3.04 16.99
CA ALA A 136 3.62 -4.20 16.72
C ALA A 136 4.28 -4.66 18.03
N LYS A 137 4.36 -5.97 18.26
CA LYS A 137 4.96 -6.57 19.46
C LYS A 137 4.40 -6.00 20.77
N GLY A 138 3.07 -5.82 20.82
CA GLY A 138 2.37 -5.31 22.00
C GLY A 138 2.58 -3.83 22.33
N ARG A 139 3.14 -3.03 21.41
CA ARG A 139 3.37 -1.59 21.61
C ARG A 139 2.90 -0.74 20.43
N TRP A 140 2.53 0.51 20.72
CA TRP A 140 2.30 1.56 19.73
C TRP A 140 3.62 2.20 19.31
N LEU A 141 3.84 2.33 18.00
CA LEU A 141 5.06 2.91 17.43
C LEU A 141 4.84 4.37 17.01
N GLY A 142 5.86 5.21 17.22
CA GLY A 142 5.87 6.60 16.76
C GLY A 142 4.97 7.55 17.54
N VAL A 143 4.16 7.05 18.48
CA VAL A 143 3.26 7.85 19.32
C VAL A 143 4.03 8.45 20.50
N PRO A 144 3.86 9.75 20.81
CA PRO A 144 4.49 10.34 21.99
C PRO A 144 3.98 9.70 23.29
N PRO A 145 4.85 9.50 24.32
CA PRO A 145 4.47 8.87 25.58
C PRO A 145 3.37 9.60 26.37
N SER A 146 3.13 10.88 26.08
CA SER A 146 2.05 11.67 26.70
C SER A 146 0.66 11.20 26.29
N PHE A 147 0.51 10.46 25.18
CA PHE A 147 -0.77 9.93 24.74
C PHE A 147 -1.03 8.56 25.36
N ARG A 148 -2.13 8.44 26.11
CA ARG A 148 -2.60 7.17 26.67
C ARG A 148 -3.46 6.43 25.64
N LEU A 149 -2.90 5.40 25.02
CA LEU A 149 -3.57 4.56 24.05
C LEU A 149 -3.90 3.21 24.68
N LEU A 150 -5.14 2.76 24.51
CA LEU A 150 -5.50 1.40 24.88
C LEU A 150 -4.75 0.39 24.00
N PRO A 151 -4.51 -0.84 24.48
CA PRO A 151 -3.86 -1.88 23.70
C PRO A 151 -4.58 -2.15 22.37
N ALA A 152 -3.80 -2.38 21.31
CA ALA A 152 -4.36 -2.79 20.02
C ALA A 152 -4.91 -4.22 20.08
N PRO A 153 -6.05 -4.51 19.42
CA PRO A 153 -6.57 -5.88 19.34
C PRO A 153 -5.63 -6.86 18.64
N GLN A 154 -4.89 -6.39 17.63
CA GLN A 154 -3.89 -7.15 16.88
C GLN A 154 -2.82 -6.22 16.28
N GLU A 155 -1.75 -6.79 15.75
CA GLU A 155 -0.72 -6.03 15.03
C GLU A 155 -1.28 -5.36 13.77
N GLY A 156 -0.67 -4.23 13.39
CA GLY A 156 -1.01 -3.50 12.18
C GLY A 156 -1.15 -2.00 12.40
N TRP A 157 -1.57 -1.29 11.36
CA TRP A 157 -1.90 0.13 11.38
C TRP A 157 -3.35 0.33 11.80
N TRP A 158 -3.57 1.16 12.79
CA TRP A 158 -4.90 1.43 13.33
C TRP A 158 -5.25 2.90 13.24
N ARG A 159 -6.54 3.17 12.98
CA ARG A 159 -7.18 4.43 13.33
C ARG A 159 -7.73 4.33 14.75
N LEU A 160 -7.40 5.30 15.58
CA LEU A 160 -7.87 5.44 16.95
C LEU A 160 -8.68 6.72 17.10
N ARG A 161 -9.68 6.66 17.97
CA ARG A 161 -10.55 7.79 18.32
C ARG A 161 -10.45 8.08 19.81
N LEU A 162 -10.63 9.34 20.19
CA LEU A 162 -10.68 9.74 21.60
C LEU A 162 -12.10 9.52 22.13
N GLU A 163 -12.26 8.61 23.09
CA GLU A 163 -13.54 8.29 23.73
C GLU A 163 -13.35 8.24 25.25
N GLY A 164 -14.11 9.05 25.99
CA GLY A 164 -14.01 9.12 27.46
C GLY A 164 -12.62 9.53 27.98
N GLY A 165 -11.84 10.27 27.19
CA GLY A 165 -10.47 10.67 27.53
C GLY A 165 -9.39 9.64 27.20
N GLU A 166 -9.74 8.51 26.59
CA GLU A 166 -8.81 7.45 26.19
C GLU A 166 -8.80 7.24 24.67
N TRP A 167 -7.63 6.95 24.10
CA TRP A 167 -7.52 6.63 22.68
C TRP A 167 -7.83 5.15 22.45
N ARG A 168 -8.93 4.88 21.75
CA ARG A 168 -9.45 3.53 21.50
C ARG A 168 -9.26 3.14 20.04
N PRO A 169 -8.71 1.94 19.75
CA PRO A 169 -8.67 1.40 18.39
C PRO A 169 -10.08 1.29 17.80
N GLN A 170 -10.28 1.87 16.63
CA GLN A 170 -11.59 1.91 15.96
C GLN A 170 -11.61 1.05 14.70
N SER A 171 -10.58 1.17 13.85
CA SER A 171 -10.49 0.40 12.61
C SER A 171 -9.05 0.06 12.25
N LEU A 172 -8.84 -1.15 11.74
CA LEU A 172 -7.58 -1.58 11.14
C LEU A 172 -7.49 -1.00 9.72
N LEU A 173 -6.38 -0.35 9.41
CA LEU A 173 -6.11 0.29 8.11
C LEU A 173 -5.21 -0.57 7.21
N ALA A 174 -4.30 -1.34 7.82
CA ALA A 174 -3.40 -2.28 7.15
C ALA A 174 -2.75 -3.20 8.21
N GLU A 175 -2.24 -4.36 7.81
CA GLU A 175 -1.42 -5.27 8.65
C GLU A 175 0.08 -4.89 8.62
#